data_AF-A0A2V5P8B5-F1
#
_entry.id   AF-A0A2V5P8B5-F1
#
_cell.length_a   1.000
_cell.length_b   1.000
_cell.length_c   1.000
_cell.angle_alpha   90.00
_cell.angle_beta   90.00
_cell.angle_gamma   90.00
#
_symmetry.space_group_name_H-M   'P 1'
#
loop_
_entity.id
_entity.type
_entity.pdbx_description
1 polymer ?
#
loop_
_entity_poly.entity_id
_entity_poly.type
_entity_poly.pdbx_seq_one_letter_code
_entity_poly.pdbx_strand_id
1 'polypeptide(L)'
;MKKGALIAALSDRDFQAELSKTKAEIEEKQARLNLLKAGTRPEEIEMARTLQAKAEERLGYGTNLLAMDRTLFAEQLISKREYEQTREQVALRGKELQEAKDKLKLLLAGSRQEDIDATAAELSRLQAQQHYLEEQLQLLRVFSPVDGIITTRKP
;
A
#
# COMPACT_ATOMS: atom_id res chain seq x y z
N MET A 1 16.41 37.53 38.15
CA MET A 1 15.88 36.77 37.00
C MET A 1 14.39 37.11 36.86
N LYS A 2 13.90 37.31 35.63
CA LYS A 2 12.47 37.46 35.37
C LYS A 2 11.79 36.08 35.31
N LYS A 3 10.51 36.00 35.66
CA LYS A 3 9.66 34.81 35.47
C LYS A 3 9.73 34.36 34.00
N GLY A 4 10.08 33.10 33.76
CA GLY A 4 10.34 32.55 32.43
C GLY A 4 11.76 32.71 31.89
N ALA A 5 12.71 33.25 32.66
CA ALA A 5 14.12 33.27 32.24
C ALA A 5 14.73 31.85 32.32
N LEU A 6 15.50 31.46 31.30
CA LEU A 6 16.25 30.19 31.27
C LEU A 6 17.32 30.19 32.37
N ILE A 7 17.27 29.21 33.26
CA ILE A 7 18.15 29.07 34.43
C ILE A 7 19.36 28.17 34.11
N ALA A 8 19.11 27.04 33.44
CA ALA A 8 20.13 26.07 33.04
C ALA A 8 19.65 25.27 31.82
N ALA A 9 20.59 24.90 30.95
CA ALA A 9 20.36 24.01 29.83
C ALA A 9 21.37 22.86 29.91
N LEU A 10 20.89 21.63 29.81
CA LEU A 10 21.74 20.45 29.63
C LEU A 10 21.97 20.23 28.13
N SER A 11 23.01 19.46 27.75
CA SER A 11 23.31 19.17 26.34
C SER A 11 22.11 18.54 25.64
N ASP A 12 21.52 19.24 24.67
CA ASP A 12 20.33 18.82 23.92
C ASP A 12 20.68 18.19 22.56
N ARG A 13 21.97 18.20 22.19
CA ARG A 13 22.47 17.75 20.88
C ARG A 13 22.11 16.30 20.56
N ASP A 14 22.20 15.39 21.54
CA ASP A 14 21.89 13.97 21.33
C ASP A 14 20.39 13.75 21.11
N PHE A 15 19.54 14.45 21.89
CA PHE A 15 18.09 14.41 21.73
C PHE A 15 17.62 15.05 20.43
N GLN A 16 18.25 16.16 20.01
CA GLN A 16 17.97 16.78 18.70
C GLN A 16 18.36 15.84 17.54
N ALA A 17 19.48 15.13 17.65
CA ALA A 17 19.87 14.12 16.67
C ALA A 17 18.88 12.96 16.60
N GLU A 18 18.46 12.41 17.75
CA GLU A 18 17.48 11.32 17.81
C GLU A 18 16.09 11.75 17.31
N LEU A 19 15.69 12.99 17.61
CA LEU A 19 14.44 13.57 17.10
C LEU A 19 14.49 13.72 15.58
N SER A 20 15.62 14.18 15.03
CA SER A 20 15.81 14.34 13.59
C SER A 20 15.76 13.00 12.86
N LYS A 21 16.39 11.97 13.44
CA LYS A 21 16.33 10.60 12.95
C LYS A 21 14.89 10.05 13.00
N THR A 22 14.19 10.22 14.12
CA THR A 22 12.80 9.77 14.28
C THR A 22 11.87 10.45 13.27
N LYS A 23 12.06 11.75 13.01
CA LYS A 23 11.29 12.48 11.99
C LYS A 23 11.53 11.92 10.59
N ALA A 24 12.78 11.62 10.23
CA ALA A 24 13.08 10.98 8.95
C ALA A 24 12.42 9.60 8.82
N GLU A 25 12.43 8.80 9.89
CA GLU A 25 11.75 7.49 9.91
C GLU A 25 10.22 7.63 9.78
N ILE A 26 9.62 8.66 10.40
CA ILE A 26 8.19 8.98 10.24
C ILE A 26 7.87 9.33 8.78
N GLU A 27 8.67 10.19 8.15
CA GLU A 27 8.48 10.57 6.75
C GLU A 27 8.58 9.36 5.81
N GLU A 28 9.56 8.48 6.04
CA GLU A 28 9.70 7.23 5.28
C GLU A 28 8.46 6.33 5.43
N LYS A 29 8.01 6.08 6.67
CA LYS A 29 6.85 5.24 6.95
C LYS A 29 5.54 5.84 6.43
N GLN A 30 5.40 7.17 6.50
CA GLN A 30 4.25 7.87 5.94
C GLN A 30 4.21 7.75 4.41
N ALA A 31 5.36 7.87 3.74
CA ALA A 31 5.46 7.67 2.30
C ALA A 31 5.11 6.23 1.91
N ARG A 32 5.58 5.24 2.69
CA ARG A 32 5.23 3.82 2.49
C ARG A 32 3.73 3.57 2.68
N LEU A 33 3.11 4.15 3.71
CA LEU A 33 1.67 4.05 3.94
C LEU A 33 0.87 4.66 2.78
N ASN A 34 1.31 5.81 2.28
CA ASN A 34 0.67 6.46 1.13
C ASN A 34 0.78 5.60 -0.13
N LEU A 35 1.92 4.93 -0.35
CA LEU A 35 2.09 3.99 -1.46
C LEU A 35 1.17 2.76 -1.34
N LEU A 36 1.03 2.19 -0.13
CA LEU A 36 0.10 1.09 0.12
C LEU A 36 -1.37 1.53 -0.08
N LYS A 37 -1.73 2.74 0.34
CA LYS A 37 -3.08 3.30 0.15
C LYS A 37 -3.38 3.66 -1.31
N ALA A 38 -2.38 4.16 -2.03
CA ALA A 38 -2.50 4.41 -3.47
C ALA A 38 -2.70 3.09 -4.23
N GLY A 39 -2.17 1.99 -3.71
CA GLY A 39 -2.38 0.66 -4.23
C GLY A 39 -1.84 0.51 -5.65
N THR A 40 -2.55 -0.28 -6.46
CA THR A 40 -2.18 -0.53 -7.85
C THR A 40 -2.47 0.70 -8.72
N ARG A 41 -1.54 1.02 -9.63
CA ARG A 41 -1.68 2.16 -10.53
C ARG A 41 -2.92 1.99 -11.42
N PRO A 42 -3.70 3.06 -11.69
CA PRO A 42 -4.90 2.98 -12.52
C PRO A 42 -4.60 2.47 -13.94
N GLU A 43 -3.42 2.79 -14.47
CA GLU A 43 -2.93 2.31 -15.77
C GLU A 43 -2.82 0.77 -15.83
N GLU A 44 -2.39 0.13 -14.74
CA GLU A 44 -2.29 -1.33 -14.65
C GLU A 44 -3.68 -1.98 -14.58
N ILE A 45 -4.63 -1.35 -13.88
CA ILE A 45 -6.02 -1.79 -13.81
C ILE A 45 -6.66 -1.70 -15.20
N GLU A 46 -6.48 -0.61 -15.92
CA GLU A 46 -7.01 -0.44 -17.28
C GLU A 46 -6.39 -1.42 -18.27
N MET A 47 -5.08 -1.68 -18.17
CA MET A 47 -4.44 -2.73 -18.96
C MET A 47 -5.03 -4.11 -18.65
N ALA A 48 -5.27 -4.43 -17.39
CA ALA A 48 -5.90 -5.70 -16.99
C ALA A 48 -7.36 -5.82 -17.46
N ARG A 49 -8.13 -4.73 -17.42
CA ARG A 49 -9.49 -4.67 -18.00
C ARG A 49 -9.47 -4.92 -19.50
N THR A 50 -8.52 -4.32 -20.21
CA THR A 50 -8.34 -4.52 -21.66
C THR A 50 -8.01 -5.98 -21.97
N LEU A 51 -7.14 -6.61 -21.16
CA LEU A 51 -6.82 -8.03 -21.31
C LEU A 51 -8.03 -8.94 -21.04
N GLN A 52 -8.82 -8.63 -20.01
CA GLN A 52 -10.08 -9.34 -19.75
C GLN A 52 -11.03 -9.23 -20.93
N ALA A 53 -11.28 -8.02 -21.44
CA ALA A 53 -12.18 -7.78 -22.56
C ALA A 53 -11.74 -8.55 -23.82
N LYS A 54 -10.43 -8.55 -24.11
CA LYS A 54 -9.85 -9.31 -25.22
C LYS A 54 -10.03 -10.82 -25.07
N ALA A 55 -9.86 -11.35 -23.85
CA ALA A 55 -10.07 -12.78 -23.58
C ALA A 55 -11.56 -13.15 -23.69
N GLU A 56 -12.45 -12.26 -23.27
CA GLU A 56 -13.90 -12.43 -23.34
C GLU A 56 -14.39 -12.45 -24.79
N GLU A 57 -13.91 -11.54 -25.62
CA GLU A 57 -14.20 -11.51 -27.05
C GLU A 57 -13.72 -12.79 -27.76
N ARG A 58 -12.50 -13.26 -27.45
CA ARG A 58 -11.95 -14.52 -27.99
C ARG A 58 -12.78 -15.73 -27.60
N LEU A 59 -13.25 -15.78 -26.35
CA LEU A 59 -14.15 -16.83 -25.90
C LEU A 59 -15.51 -16.75 -26.60
N GLY A 60 -16.05 -15.55 -26.78
CA GLY A 60 -17.28 -15.31 -27.53
C GLY A 60 -17.19 -15.81 -28.97
N TYR A 61 -16.09 -15.50 -29.66
CA TYR A 61 -15.84 -16.03 -31.01
C TYR A 61 -15.75 -17.56 -31.03
N GLY A 62 -14.96 -18.15 -30.13
CA GLY A 62 -14.80 -19.61 -30.06
C GLY A 62 -16.10 -20.34 -29.72
N THR A 63 -16.92 -19.78 -28.83
CA THR A 63 -18.22 -20.37 -28.45
C THR A 63 -19.21 -20.35 -29.60
N ASN A 64 -19.24 -19.28 -30.40
CA ASN A 64 -20.04 -19.23 -31.63
C ASN A 64 -19.57 -20.26 -32.66
N LEU A 65 -18.24 -20.40 -32.83
CA LEU A 65 -17.68 -21.43 -33.72
C LEU A 65 -18.05 -22.84 -33.26
N LEU A 66 -17.92 -23.13 -31.96
CA LEU A 66 -18.32 -24.43 -31.39
C LEU A 66 -19.83 -24.71 -31.58
N ALA A 67 -20.68 -23.69 -31.51
CA ALA A 67 -22.10 -23.83 -31.76
C ALA A 67 -22.38 -24.23 -33.23
N MET A 68 -21.65 -23.64 -34.18
CA MET A 68 -21.71 -24.00 -35.60
C MET A 68 -21.14 -25.40 -35.86
N ASP A 69 -19.98 -25.73 -35.28
CA ASP A 69 -19.38 -27.06 -35.41
C ASP A 69 -20.29 -28.15 -34.83
N ARG A 70 -21.04 -27.84 -33.76
CA ARG A 70 -22.03 -28.76 -33.20
C ARG A 70 -23.14 -29.09 -34.20
N THR A 71 -23.64 -28.12 -34.97
CA THR A 71 -24.67 -28.39 -35.99
C THR A 71 -24.08 -29.16 -37.16
N LEU A 72 -22.90 -28.77 -37.65
CA LEU A 72 -22.21 -29.48 -38.74
C LEU A 72 -21.86 -30.92 -38.37
N PHE A 73 -21.47 -31.18 -37.11
CA PHE A 73 -21.20 -32.53 -36.62
C PHE A 73 -22.48 -33.38 -36.57
N ALA A 74 -23.61 -32.80 -36.16
CA ALA A 74 -24.90 -33.48 -36.18
C ALA A 74 -25.34 -33.86 -37.60
N GLU A 75 -24.99 -33.03 -38.58
CA GLU A 75 -25.18 -33.28 -40.02
C GLU A 75 -24.09 -34.19 -40.63
N GLN A 76 -23.14 -34.69 -39.83
CA GLN A 76 -22.00 -35.52 -40.27
C GLN A 76 -21.06 -34.85 -41.29
N LEU A 77 -21.05 -33.51 -41.35
CA LEU A 77 -20.21 -32.73 -42.27
C LEU A 77 -18.77 -32.53 -41.77
N ILE A 78 -18.51 -32.73 -40.47
CA ILE A 78 -17.18 -32.64 -39.85
C ILE A 78 -16.86 -33.90 -39.03
N SER A 79 -15.56 -34.12 -38.78
CA SER A 79 -15.12 -35.27 -38.00
C SER A 79 -15.30 -35.05 -36.49
N LYS A 80 -15.44 -36.15 -35.73
CA LYS A 80 -15.47 -36.11 -34.25
C LYS A 80 -14.22 -35.44 -33.67
N ARG A 81 -13.05 -35.70 -34.26
CA ARG A 81 -11.77 -35.11 -33.83
C ARG A 81 -11.80 -33.58 -33.93
N GLU A 82 -12.33 -33.06 -35.03
CA GLU A 82 -12.40 -31.62 -35.29
C GLU A 82 -13.36 -30.93 -34.31
N TYR A 83 -14.53 -31.52 -34.08
CA TYR A 83 -15.47 -31.05 -33.06
C TYR A 83 -14.86 -31.04 -31.64
N GLU A 84 -14.18 -32.12 -31.25
CA GLU A 84 -13.51 -32.20 -29.95
C GLU A 84 -12.37 -31.18 -29.83
N GLN A 85 -11.63 -30.92 -30.90
CA GLN A 85 -10.57 -29.91 -30.93
C GLN A 85 -11.13 -28.49 -30.74
N THR A 86 -12.21 -28.11 -31.42
CA THR A 86 -12.87 -26.81 -31.20
C THR A 86 -13.38 -26.69 -29.76
N ARG A 87 -13.98 -27.77 -29.23
CA ARG A 87 -14.47 -27.81 -27.86
C ARG A 87 -13.34 -27.63 -26.84
N GLU A 88 -12.20 -28.28 -27.05
CA GLU A 88 -11.02 -28.13 -26.22
C GLU A 88 -10.48 -26.69 -26.28
N GLN A 89 -10.41 -26.10 -27.48
CA GLN A 89 -9.98 -24.70 -27.62
C GLN A 89 -10.89 -23.74 -26.85
N VAL A 90 -12.22 -23.90 -26.92
CA VAL A 90 -13.15 -23.08 -26.14
C VAL A 90 -12.93 -23.26 -24.64
N ALA A 91 -12.71 -24.48 -24.17
CA ALA A 91 -12.40 -24.74 -22.77
C ALA A 91 -11.11 -24.04 -22.32
N LEU A 92 -10.06 -24.04 -23.17
CA LEU A 92 -8.82 -23.31 -22.91
C LEU A 92 -9.05 -21.79 -22.86
N ARG A 93 -9.79 -21.22 -23.82
CA ARG A 93 -10.15 -19.78 -23.79
C ARG A 93 -10.96 -19.41 -22.55
N GLY A 94 -11.81 -20.32 -22.07
CA GLY A 94 -12.54 -20.13 -20.81
C GLY A 94 -11.62 -19.99 -19.62
N LYS A 95 -10.56 -20.81 -19.55
CA LYS A 95 -9.51 -20.70 -18.52
C LYS A 95 -8.71 -19.40 -18.66
N GLU A 96 -8.32 -19.02 -19.88
CA GLU A 96 -7.63 -17.74 -20.13
C GLU A 96 -8.44 -16.52 -19.65
N LEU A 97 -9.77 -16.52 -19.87
CA LEU A 97 -10.65 -15.47 -19.36
C LEU A 97 -10.69 -15.46 -17.83
N GLN A 98 -10.77 -16.63 -17.20
CA GLN A 98 -10.80 -16.74 -15.75
C GLN A 98 -9.49 -16.22 -15.13
N GLU A 99 -8.34 -16.61 -15.69
CA GLU A 99 -7.02 -16.10 -15.28
C GLU A 99 -6.92 -14.57 -15.41
N ALA A 100 -7.44 -14.00 -16.51
CA ALA A 100 -7.47 -12.54 -16.70
C ALA A 100 -8.37 -11.84 -15.67
N LYS A 101 -9.54 -12.42 -15.37
CA LYS A 101 -10.47 -11.90 -14.33
C LYS A 101 -9.83 -11.96 -12.93
N ASP A 102 -9.18 -13.06 -12.61
CA ASP A 102 -8.51 -13.25 -11.31
C ASP A 102 -7.33 -12.27 -11.15
N LYS A 103 -6.57 -12.03 -12.23
CA LYS A 103 -5.53 -11.01 -12.24
C LYS A 103 -6.09 -9.60 -12.02
N LEU A 104 -7.18 -9.24 -12.69
CA LEU A 104 -7.84 -7.95 -12.47
C LEU A 104 -8.34 -7.83 -11.02
N LYS A 105 -8.93 -8.89 -10.48
CA LYS A 105 -9.41 -8.92 -9.09
C LYS A 105 -8.27 -8.72 -8.09
N LEU A 106 -7.11 -9.34 -8.33
CA LEU A 106 -5.92 -9.15 -7.50
C LEU A 106 -5.44 -7.70 -7.52
N LEU A 107 -5.42 -7.06 -8.70
CA LEU A 107 -5.03 -5.66 -8.86
C LEU A 107 -6.05 -4.70 -8.21
N LEU A 108 -7.34 -5.00 -8.31
CA LEU A 108 -8.39 -4.21 -7.64
C LEU A 108 -8.38 -4.37 -6.12
N ALA A 109 -8.00 -5.55 -5.61
CA ALA A 109 -7.85 -5.78 -4.18
C ALA A 109 -6.69 -4.95 -3.61
N GLY A 110 -5.70 -4.58 -4.43
CA GLY A 110 -4.61 -3.68 -4.04
C GLY A 110 -3.80 -4.21 -2.85
N SER A 111 -3.36 -3.30 -2.00
CA SER A 111 -2.67 -3.65 -0.75
C SER A 111 -3.65 -4.20 0.28
N ARG A 112 -3.21 -5.22 1.01
CA ARG A 112 -4.03 -5.82 2.07
C ARG A 112 -4.24 -4.83 3.20
N GLN A 113 -5.43 -4.87 3.81
CA GLN A 113 -5.76 -3.97 4.92
C GLN A 113 -4.81 -4.19 6.11
N GLU A 114 -4.39 -5.44 6.32
CA GLU A 114 -3.44 -5.83 7.36
C GLU A 114 -2.08 -5.14 7.19
N ASP A 115 -1.60 -4.97 5.95
CA ASP A 115 -0.34 -4.27 5.67
C ASP A 115 -0.45 -2.76 5.92
N ILE A 116 -1.61 -2.17 5.58
CA ILE A 116 -1.92 -0.77 5.85
C ILE A 116 -1.98 -0.53 7.35
N ASP A 117 -2.69 -1.38 8.09
CA ASP A 117 -2.87 -1.28 9.53
C ASP A 117 -1.54 -1.48 10.28
N ALA A 118 -0.73 -2.46 9.85
CA ALA A 118 0.61 -2.67 10.42
C ALA A 118 1.51 -1.44 10.21
N THR A 119 1.54 -0.88 9.00
CA THR A 119 2.33 0.32 8.70
C THR A 119 1.81 1.55 9.45
N ALA A 120 0.49 1.67 9.61
CA ALA A 120 -0.14 2.74 10.41
C ALA A 120 0.20 2.62 11.90
N ALA A 121 0.23 1.40 12.44
CA ALA A 121 0.64 1.14 13.81
C ALA A 121 2.13 1.47 14.04
N GLU A 122 3.01 1.12 13.09
CA GLU A 122 4.43 1.51 13.14
C GLU A 122 4.60 3.03 13.14
N LEU A 123 3.85 3.73 12.28
CA LEU A 123 3.85 5.19 12.22
C LEU A 123 3.38 5.80 13.55
N SER A 124 2.29 5.30 14.12
CA SER A 124 1.77 5.77 15.41
C SER A 124 2.79 5.57 16.54
N ARG A 125 3.50 4.44 16.55
CA ARG A 125 4.59 4.17 17.50
C ARG A 125 5.72 5.20 17.37
N LEU A 126 6.15 5.51 16.13
CA LEU A 126 7.20 6.51 15.88
C LEU A 126 6.75 7.93 16.26
N GLN A 127 5.49 8.28 16.00
CA GLN A 127 4.92 9.56 16.44
C GLN A 127 4.89 9.69 17.96
N ALA A 128 4.53 8.63 18.68
CA ALA A 128 4.60 8.62 20.15
C ALA A 128 6.05 8.81 20.65
N GLN A 129 7.03 8.17 19.99
CA GLN A 129 8.45 8.35 20.29
C GLN A 129 8.93 9.78 20.02
N GLN A 130 8.48 10.39 18.91
CA GLN A 130 8.75 11.79 18.60
C GLN A 130 8.23 12.71 19.71
N HIS A 131 6.96 12.55 20.11
CA HIS A 131 6.37 13.35 21.19
C HIS A 131 7.13 13.21 22.50
N TYR A 132 7.52 11.98 22.87
CA TYR A 132 8.35 11.74 24.05
C TYR A 132 9.69 12.49 23.98
N LEU A 133 10.40 12.43 22.85
CA LEU A 133 11.67 13.15 22.67
C LEU A 133 11.49 14.67 22.72
N GLU A 134 10.40 15.19 22.17
CA GLU A 134 10.05 16.60 22.23
C GLU A 134 9.78 17.07 23.68
N GLU A 135 9.07 16.26 24.47
CA GLU A 135 8.86 16.52 25.91
C GLU A 135 10.18 16.51 26.69
N GLN A 136 11.07 15.54 26.44
CA GLN A 136 12.39 15.51 27.07
C GLN A 136 13.21 16.77 26.74
N LEU A 137 13.18 17.23 25.48
CA LEU A 137 13.81 18.47 25.05
C LEU A 137 13.25 19.72 25.76
N GLN A 138 11.96 19.74 26.08
CA GLN A 138 11.37 20.80 26.88
C GLN A 138 11.85 20.75 28.34
N LEU A 139 11.96 19.56 28.93
CA LEU A 139 12.44 19.39 30.31
C LEU A 139 13.93 19.73 30.49
N LEU A 140 14.74 19.56 29.43
CA LEU A 140 16.16 19.95 29.40
C LEU A 140 16.38 21.47 29.51
N ARG A 141 15.32 22.27 29.33
CA ARG A 141 15.30 23.73 29.47
C ARG A 141 14.58 24.11 30.75
N VAL A 142 15.33 24.45 31.80
CA VAL A 142 14.74 24.85 33.09
C VAL A 142 14.48 26.35 33.10
N PHE A 143 13.21 26.75 33.28
CA PHE A 143 12.81 28.16 33.37
C PHE A 143 12.52 28.59 34.82
N SER A 144 12.71 29.88 35.13
CA SER A 144 12.40 30.44 36.45
C SER A 144 10.88 30.55 36.68
N PRO A 145 10.30 29.86 37.68
CA PRO A 145 8.87 29.92 37.94
C PRO A 145 8.43 31.24 38.59
N VAL A 146 9.38 31.99 39.16
CA VAL A 146 9.14 33.25 39.86
C VAL A 146 10.18 34.31 39.47
N ASP A 147 9.84 35.57 39.68
CA ASP A 147 10.80 36.67 39.70
C ASP A 147 11.63 36.58 40.98
N GLY A 148 12.96 36.44 40.85
CA GLY A 148 13.83 36.21 42.00
C GLY A 148 15.31 36.29 41.66
N ILE A 149 16.16 36.34 42.70
CA ILE A 149 17.62 36.39 42.57
C ILE A 149 18.17 35.04 43.02
N ILE A 150 18.90 34.34 42.14
CA ILE A 150 19.55 33.07 42.48
C ILE A 150 20.81 33.40 43.28
N THR A 151 20.81 33.11 44.58
CA THR A 151 21.92 33.43 45.50
C THR A 151 22.89 32.27 45.73
N THR A 152 22.55 31.05 45.31
CA THR A 152 23.39 29.87 45.54
C THR A 152 24.34 29.59 44.38
N ARG A 153 25.58 30.07 44.52
CA ARG A 153 26.74 29.54 43.81
C ARG A 153 27.27 28.36 44.65
N LYS A 154 27.04 27.12 44.21
CA LYS A 154 27.75 25.96 44.79
C LYS A 154 29.15 25.86 44.14
N PRO A 155 30.20 25.50 44.92
CA PRO A 155 31.59 25.48 44.48
C PRO A 155 31.87 24.40 43.43
#